data_AF-A0AAU9FMD3-F1
#
_entry.id   AF-A0AAU9FMD3-F1
#
_cell.length_a   1.000
_cell.length_b   1.000
_cell.length_c   1.000
_cell.angle_alpha   90.00
_cell.angle_beta   90.00
_cell.angle_gamma   90.00
#
_symmetry.space_group_name_H-M   'P 1'
#
loop_
_entity.id
_entity.type
_entity.pdbx_description
1 polymer ?
#
loop_
_entity_poly.entity_id
_entity_poly.type
_entity_poly.pdbx_seq_one_letter_code
_entity_poly.pdbx_strand_id
1 'polypeptide(L)'
;MNPLDKIHALDEIEKEIILCMQSAGQALQELGKEKSSQKNAETQSQQFLKSLSSVESKLSEQINYLTQVSTGQPHEGSGYASAKVLQMAWHRIQHARSRVRELEETKAKHSHAARQQQKRQQEHAAAQQQQQQAAAAVAQQQQQQQQQAGGGVGVSSGGDSSGVGGDASAGMSTN
;
A
#
# COMPACT_ATOMS: atom_id res chain seq x y z
N MET A 1 3.77 12.39 28.80
CA MET A 1 3.98 13.78 29.26
C MET A 1 3.57 14.69 28.12
N ASN A 2 2.67 15.63 28.37
CA ASN A 2 2.11 16.53 27.36
C ASN A 2 3.17 17.58 26.96
N PRO A 3 3.29 17.99 25.68
CA PRO A 3 4.14 19.12 25.29
C PRO A 3 3.93 20.39 26.13
N LEU A 4 2.71 20.65 26.61
CA LEU A 4 2.42 21.75 27.53
C LEU A 4 3.14 21.59 28.88
N ASP A 5 3.16 20.38 29.45
CA ASP A 5 3.88 20.11 30.71
C ASP A 5 5.40 20.35 30.54
N LYS A 6 5.93 20.15 29.33
CA LYS A 6 7.34 20.40 29.01
C LYS A 6 7.67 21.88 28.95
N ILE A 7 6.79 22.69 28.35
CA ILE A 7 6.94 24.15 28.34
C ILE A 7 6.87 24.68 29.78
N HIS A 8 5.91 24.21 30.58
CA HIS A 8 5.80 24.59 31.99
C HIS A 8 7.05 24.20 32.79
N ALA A 9 7.63 23.03 32.54
CA ALA A 9 8.88 22.62 33.19
C ALA A 9 10.06 23.53 32.83
N LEU A 10 10.11 24.05 31.59
CA LEU A 10 11.13 25.03 31.19
C LEU A 10 10.91 26.39 31.88
N ASP A 11 9.66 26.84 32.02
CA ASP A 11 9.33 28.07 32.76
C ASP A 11 9.71 27.95 34.25
N GLU A 12 9.56 26.77 34.85
CA GLU A 12 10.02 26.52 36.22
C GLU A 12 11.54 26.55 36.33
N ILE A 13 12.26 25.97 35.36
CA ILE A 13 13.73 26.06 35.29
C ILE A 13 14.17 27.51 35.17
N GLU A 14 13.50 28.33 34.35
CA GLU A 14 13.82 29.76 34.20
C GLU A 14 13.66 30.50 35.54
N LYS A 15 12.58 30.24 36.28
CA LYS A 15 12.39 30.81 37.63
C LYS A 15 13.50 30.40 38.60
N GLU A 16 13.95 29.15 38.55
CA GLU A 16 15.07 28.68 39.37
C GLU A 16 16.42 29.29 38.96
N ILE A 17 16.63 29.56 37.68
CA ILE A 17 17.82 30.31 37.21
C ILE A 17 17.81 31.73 37.77
N ILE A 18 16.66 32.41 37.74
CA ILE A 18 16.53 33.75 38.34
C ILE A 18 16.87 33.71 39.83
N LEU A 19 16.34 32.73 40.57
CA LEU A 19 16.64 32.55 41.99
C LEU A 19 18.13 32.28 42.24
N CYS A 20 18.74 31.41 41.43
CA CYS A 20 20.16 31.10 41.48
C CYS A 20 21.01 32.39 41.33
N MET A 21 20.72 33.20 40.32
CA MET A 21 21.38 34.48 40.08
C MET A 21 21.17 35.48 41.22
N GLN A 22 19.97 35.54 41.80
CA GLN A 22 19.67 36.40 42.95
C GLN A 22 20.49 36.00 44.18
N SER A 23 20.58 34.71 44.51
CA SER A 23 21.39 34.23 45.63
C SER A 23 22.88 34.52 45.43
N ALA A 24 23.41 34.35 44.21
CA ALA A 24 24.78 34.74 43.90
C ALA A 24 25.00 36.25 44.07
N GLY A 25 24.08 37.08 43.56
CA GLY A 25 24.12 38.53 43.71
C GLY A 25 24.08 38.97 45.17
N GLN A 26 23.24 38.35 45.99
CA GLN A 26 23.14 38.64 47.43
C GLN A 26 24.41 38.21 48.19
N ALA A 27 25.02 37.08 47.82
CA ALA A 27 26.29 36.65 48.40
C ALA A 27 27.41 37.66 48.11
N LEU A 28 27.54 38.09 46.85
CA LEU A 28 28.54 39.09 46.44
C LEU A 28 28.26 40.46 47.10
N GLN A 29 27.01 40.88 47.18
CA GLN A 29 26.63 42.13 47.83
C GLN A 29 26.95 42.11 49.33
N GLU A 30 26.76 40.97 50.01
CA GLU A 30 27.13 40.82 51.42
C GLU A 30 28.66 40.89 51.63
N LEU A 31 29.42 40.26 50.74
CA LEU A 31 30.89 40.30 50.77
C LEU A 31 31.45 41.71 50.48
N GLY A 32 30.71 42.53 49.74
CA GLY A 32 31.08 43.92 49.44
C GLY A 32 30.81 44.94 50.56
N LYS A 33 30.22 44.53 51.69
CA LYS A 33 29.93 45.44 52.82
C LYS A 33 31.17 45.70 53.66
N GLU A 34 31.30 46.91 54.21
CA GLU A 34 32.37 47.29 55.15
C GLU A 34 32.40 46.38 56.40
N LYS A 35 31.23 45.89 56.82
CA LYS A 35 31.08 44.88 57.88
C LYS A 35 30.26 43.71 57.37
N SER A 36 30.92 42.78 56.69
CA SER A 36 30.28 41.60 56.11
C SER A 36 29.85 40.58 57.17
N SER A 37 28.68 39.96 56.97
CA SER A 37 28.23 38.79 57.73
C SER A 37 28.63 37.52 57.00
N GLN A 38 29.64 36.83 57.53
CA GLN A 38 30.10 35.56 56.97
C GLN A 38 28.97 34.51 56.92
N LYS A 39 28.12 34.47 57.96
CA LYS A 39 26.97 33.56 58.01
C LYS A 39 25.97 33.83 56.87
N ASN A 40 25.71 35.09 56.55
CA ASN A 40 24.79 35.45 55.48
C ASN A 40 25.38 35.14 54.11
N ALA A 41 26.67 35.47 53.89
CA ALA A 41 27.37 35.16 52.65
C ALA A 41 27.40 33.65 52.38
N GLU A 42 27.66 32.87 53.42
CA GLU A 42 27.68 31.41 53.34
C GLU A 42 26.28 30.82 53.09
N THR A 43 25.25 31.34 53.74
CA THR A 43 23.85 30.92 53.50
C THR A 43 23.46 31.16 52.04
N GLN A 44 23.75 32.34 51.49
CA GLN A 44 23.44 32.67 50.09
C GLN A 44 24.26 31.84 49.11
N SER A 45 25.53 31.56 49.43
CA SER A 45 26.38 30.68 48.63
C SER A 45 25.85 29.24 48.61
N GLN A 46 25.37 28.72 49.75
CA GLN A 46 24.74 27.40 49.80
C GLN A 46 23.41 27.37 49.03
N GLN A 47 22.59 28.43 49.11
CA GLN A 47 21.36 28.57 48.34
C GLN A 47 21.65 28.55 46.83
N PHE A 48 22.68 29.29 46.40
CA PHE A 48 23.17 29.28 45.01
C PHE A 48 23.55 27.87 44.56
N LEU A 49 24.40 27.17 45.31
CA LEU A 49 24.85 25.82 44.95
C LEU A 49 23.68 24.82 44.84
N LYS A 50 22.73 24.88 45.77
CA LYS A 50 21.51 24.03 45.72
C LYS A 50 20.67 24.33 44.49
N SER A 51 20.41 25.61 44.21
CA SER A 51 19.63 26.03 43.05
C SER A 51 20.32 25.64 41.74
N LEU A 52 21.64 25.81 41.66
CA LEU A 52 22.44 25.44 40.50
C LEU A 52 22.38 23.94 40.22
N SER A 53 22.52 23.11 41.26
CA SER A 53 22.42 21.66 41.13
C SER A 53 21.01 21.22 40.69
N SER A 54 19.96 21.87 41.20
CA SER A 54 18.58 21.63 40.74
C SER A 54 18.41 21.96 39.25
N VAL A 55 18.86 23.15 38.82
CA VAL A 55 18.80 23.58 37.42
C VAL A 55 19.58 22.63 36.51
N GLU A 56 20.78 22.22 36.89
CA GLU A 56 21.61 21.28 36.12
C GLU A 56 20.93 19.91 35.94
N SER A 57 20.37 19.36 37.02
CA SER A 57 19.65 18.09 36.98
C SER A 57 18.43 18.17 36.05
N LYS A 58 17.61 19.21 36.21
CA LYS A 58 16.39 19.40 35.41
C LYS A 58 16.69 19.66 33.94
N LEU A 59 17.70 20.47 33.62
CA LEU A 59 18.13 20.68 32.24
C LEU A 59 18.65 19.40 31.61
N SER A 60 19.43 18.60 32.35
CA SER A 60 19.91 17.30 31.88
C SER A 60 18.77 16.35 31.55
N GLU A 61 17.72 16.31 32.38
CA GLU A 61 16.50 15.54 32.08
C GLU A 61 15.79 16.02 30.81
N GLN A 62 15.69 17.34 30.59
CA GLN A 62 15.08 17.87 29.36
C GLN A 62 15.95 17.57 28.12
N ILE A 63 17.27 17.66 28.23
CA ILE A 63 18.21 17.29 27.15
C ILE A 63 18.10 15.80 26.83
N ASN A 64 18.06 14.93 27.84
CA ASN A 64 17.88 13.50 27.66
C ASN A 64 16.53 13.18 27.00
N TYR A 65 15.47 13.85 27.44
CA TYR A 65 14.15 13.74 26.82
C TYR A 65 14.19 14.18 25.34
N LEU A 66 14.71 15.37 25.06
CA LEU A 66 14.85 15.89 23.69
C LEU A 66 15.67 14.93 22.82
N THR A 67 16.73 14.36 23.36
CA THR A 67 17.54 13.33 22.68
C THR A 67 16.70 12.09 22.38
N GLN A 68 15.95 11.56 23.35
CA GLN A 68 15.09 10.39 23.19
C GLN A 68 13.98 10.62 22.16
N VAL A 69 13.36 11.80 22.17
CA VAL A 69 12.28 12.11 21.23
C VAL A 69 12.80 12.45 19.83
N SER A 70 13.98 13.09 19.73
CA SER A 70 14.59 13.46 18.45
C SER A 70 15.27 12.27 17.76
N THR A 71 15.61 11.20 18.49
CA THR A 71 16.26 9.99 17.96
C THR A 71 15.28 8.85 17.65
N GLY A 72 13.96 9.07 17.76
CA GLY A 72 12.97 8.20 17.13
C GLY A 72 12.37 7.08 17.98
N GLN A 73 12.41 7.17 19.33
CA GLN A 73 11.51 6.33 20.12
C GLN A 73 10.06 6.70 19.79
N PRO A 74 9.15 5.78 19.39
CA PRO A 74 7.80 6.14 18.99
C PRO A 74 7.02 6.61 20.21
N HIS A 75 6.87 7.92 20.40
CA HIS A 75 5.98 8.43 21.44
C HIS A 75 4.57 8.17 20.93
N GLU A 76 3.85 7.26 21.59
CA GLU A 76 2.40 7.16 21.50
C GLU A 76 1.83 8.57 21.72
N GLY A 77 1.33 9.20 20.65
CA GLY A 77 0.79 10.56 20.68
C GLY A 77 1.63 11.66 20.02
N SER A 78 2.74 11.36 19.34
CA SER A 78 3.49 12.35 18.55
C SER A 78 3.04 12.44 17.10
N GLY A 79 3.22 13.60 16.47
CA GLY A 79 2.92 13.82 15.04
C GLY A 79 3.58 12.82 14.08
N TYR A 80 4.67 12.17 14.49
CA TYR A 80 5.30 11.09 13.73
C TYR A 80 4.42 9.84 13.64
N ALA A 81 3.73 9.47 14.72
CA ALA A 81 2.81 8.34 14.72
C ALA A 81 1.65 8.58 13.75
N SER A 82 1.04 9.78 13.78
CA SER A 82 -0.02 10.14 12.84
C SER A 82 0.48 10.28 11.40
N ALA A 83 1.69 10.83 11.18
CA ALA A 83 2.32 10.89 9.86
C ALA A 83 2.62 9.49 9.30
N LYS A 84 3.08 8.56 10.14
CA LYS A 84 3.32 7.18 9.71
C LYS A 84 2.03 6.43 9.41
N VAL A 85 1.01 6.61 10.23
CA VAL A 85 -0.35 6.09 9.96
C VAL A 85 -0.87 6.61 8.64
N LEU A 86 -0.71 7.92 8.37
CA LEU A 86 -1.08 8.52 7.09
C LEU A 86 -0.28 7.93 5.92
N GLN A 87 1.03 7.77 6.06
CA GLN A 87 1.88 7.14 5.05
C GLN A 87 1.42 5.71 4.76
N MET A 88 1.15 4.91 5.80
CA MET A 88 0.64 3.54 5.63
C MET A 88 -0.76 3.53 5.00
N ALA A 89 -1.65 4.45 5.39
CA ALA A 89 -2.96 4.59 4.78
C ALA A 89 -2.85 4.91 3.28
N TRP A 90 -1.91 5.77 2.90
CA TRP A 90 -1.62 6.08 1.50
C TRP A 90 -1.19 4.81 0.72
N HIS A 91 -0.24 4.04 1.24
CA HIS A 91 0.17 2.78 0.61
C HIS A 91 -0.98 1.77 0.50
N ARG A 92 -1.82 1.65 1.54
CA ARG A 92 -3.00 0.78 1.53
C ARG A 92 -4.02 1.21 0.47
N ILE A 93 -4.26 2.52 0.32
CA ILE A 93 -5.16 3.06 -0.71
C ILE A 93 -4.61 2.79 -2.11
N GLN A 94 -3.31 3.00 -2.33
CA GLN A 94 -2.70 2.72 -3.63
C GLN A 94 -2.79 1.22 -3.99
N HIS A 95 -2.54 0.34 -3.03
CA HIS A 95 -2.71 -1.09 -3.22
C HIS A 95 -4.18 -1.46 -3.54
N ALA A 96 -5.14 -0.92 -2.80
CA ALA A 96 -6.56 -1.14 -3.06
C ALA A 96 -6.97 -0.63 -4.46
N ARG A 97 -6.49 0.55 -4.87
CA ARG A 97 -6.71 1.09 -6.22
C ARG A 97 -6.14 0.19 -7.31
N SER A 98 -4.92 -0.33 -7.12
CA SER A 98 -4.31 -1.29 -8.05
C SER A 98 -5.16 -2.55 -8.19
N ARG A 99 -5.59 -3.12 -7.06
CA ARG A 99 -6.43 -4.34 -7.05
C ARG A 99 -7.78 -4.12 -7.72
N VAL A 100 -8.43 -2.97 -7.48
CA VAL A 100 -9.69 -2.63 -8.15
C VAL A 100 -9.50 -2.52 -9.66
N ARG A 101 -8.45 -1.84 -10.11
CA ARG A 101 -8.13 -1.73 -11.54
C ARG A 101 -7.91 -3.08 -12.21
N GLU A 102 -7.14 -3.96 -11.58
CA GLU A 102 -6.93 -5.33 -12.09
C GLU A 102 -8.24 -6.13 -12.20
N LEU A 103 -9.16 -5.95 -11.25
CA LEU A 103 -10.48 -6.58 -11.29
C LEU A 103 -11.36 -6.02 -12.41
N GLU A 104 -11.33 -4.71 -12.66
CA GLU A 104 -12.03 -4.07 -13.78
C GLU A 104 -11.52 -4.59 -15.12
N GLU A 105 -10.20 -4.68 -15.28
CA GLU A 105 -9.57 -5.26 -16.48
C GLU A 105 -9.98 -6.72 -16.67
N THR A 106 -10.00 -7.50 -15.58
CA THR A 106 -10.42 -8.91 -15.62
C THR A 106 -11.90 -9.04 -15.99
N LYS A 107 -12.79 -8.22 -15.41
CA LYS A 107 -14.21 -8.19 -15.74
C LYS A 107 -14.42 -7.82 -17.22
N ALA A 108 -13.69 -6.83 -17.72
CA ALA A 108 -13.76 -6.43 -19.12
C ALA A 108 -13.35 -7.57 -20.05
N LYS A 109 -12.24 -8.26 -19.76
CA LYS A 109 -11.80 -9.45 -20.53
C LYS A 109 -12.86 -10.55 -20.57
N HIS A 110 -13.44 -10.90 -19.41
CA HIS A 110 -14.48 -11.92 -19.34
C HIS A 110 -15.76 -11.50 -20.09
N SER A 111 -16.19 -10.25 -19.93
CA SER A 111 -17.34 -9.73 -20.67
C SER A 111 -17.11 -9.75 -22.18
N HIS A 112 -15.91 -9.40 -22.63
CA HIS A 112 -15.55 -9.40 -24.05
C HIS A 112 -15.46 -10.83 -24.61
N ALA A 113 -14.86 -11.75 -23.86
CA ALA A 113 -14.79 -13.17 -24.21
C ALA A 113 -16.18 -13.81 -24.30
N ALA A 114 -17.05 -13.57 -23.33
CA ALA A 114 -18.44 -14.05 -23.34
C ALA A 114 -19.21 -13.53 -24.56
N ARG A 115 -19.06 -12.24 -24.88
CA ARG A 115 -19.71 -11.63 -26.05
C ARG A 115 -19.18 -12.18 -27.38
N GLN A 116 -17.87 -12.45 -27.49
CA GLN A 116 -17.29 -13.11 -28.66
C GLN A 116 -17.78 -14.55 -28.80
N GLN A 117 -17.89 -15.29 -27.70
CA GLN A 117 -18.38 -16.67 -27.74
C GLN A 117 -19.84 -16.73 -28.18
N GLN A 118 -20.68 -15.81 -27.68
CA GLN A 118 -22.08 -15.72 -28.11
C GLN A 118 -22.20 -15.38 -29.61
N LYS A 119 -21.34 -14.49 -30.12
CA LYS A 119 -21.30 -14.17 -31.56
C LYS A 119 -20.89 -15.38 -32.40
N ARG A 120 -19.87 -16.14 -31.98
CA ARG A 120 -19.46 -17.39 -32.66
C ARG A 120 -20.58 -18.44 -32.66
N GLN A 121 -21.33 -18.57 -31.57
CA GLN A 121 -22.47 -19.49 -31.50
C GLN A 121 -23.60 -19.08 -32.47
N GLN A 122 -23.88 -17.79 -32.60
CA GLN A 122 -24.86 -17.28 -33.58
C GLN A 122 -24.40 -17.53 -35.03
N GLU A 123 -23.12 -17.28 -35.34
CA GLU A 123 -22.55 -17.55 -36.66
C GLU A 123 -22.60 -19.05 -37.01
N HIS A 124 -22.28 -19.94 -36.07
CA HIS A 124 -22.38 -21.39 -36.28
C HIS A 124 -23.82 -21.87 -36.51
N ALA A 125 -24.78 -21.35 -35.73
CA ALA A 125 -26.19 -21.70 -35.89
C ALA A 125 -26.76 -21.21 -37.23
N ALA A 126 -26.38 -20.01 -37.67
CA ALA A 126 -26.80 -19.46 -38.96
C ALA A 126 -26.20 -20.24 -40.15
N ALA A 127 -24.91 -20.59 -40.08
CA ALA A 127 -24.25 -21.41 -41.10
C ALA A 127 -24.90 -22.80 -41.24
N GLN A 128 -25.27 -23.42 -40.12
CA GLN A 128 -25.93 -24.72 -40.13
C GLN A 128 -27.34 -24.65 -40.77
N GLN A 129 -28.11 -23.59 -40.51
CA GLN A 129 -29.40 -23.37 -41.18
C GLN A 129 -29.25 -23.19 -42.70
N GLN A 130 -28.24 -22.44 -43.14
CA GLN A 130 -28.02 -22.20 -44.57
C GLN A 130 -27.60 -23.47 -45.31
N GLN A 131 -26.78 -24.33 -44.68
CA GLN A 131 -26.39 -25.61 -45.27
C GLN A 131 -27.57 -26.60 -45.38
N GLN A 132 -28.48 -26.60 -44.39
CA GLN A 132 -29.66 -27.46 -44.42
C GLN A 132 -30.67 -27.05 -45.49
N GLN A 133 -30.85 -25.73 -45.71
CA GLN A 133 -31.67 -25.22 -46.82
C GLN A 133 -31.06 -25.52 -48.20
N ALA A 134 -29.74 -25.38 -48.35
CA ALA A 134 -29.05 -25.73 -49.59
C ALA A 134 -29.17 -27.23 -49.91
N ALA A 135 -28.98 -28.10 -48.91
CA ALA A 135 -29.14 -29.54 -49.08
C ALA A 135 -30.58 -29.95 -49.44
N ALA A 136 -31.59 -29.32 -48.82
CA ALA A 136 -32.99 -29.56 -49.15
C ALA A 136 -33.35 -29.11 -50.57
N ALA A 137 -32.82 -27.97 -51.03
CA ALA A 137 -33.02 -27.49 -52.39
C ALA A 137 -32.39 -28.42 -53.45
N VAL A 138 -31.18 -28.94 -53.19
CA VAL A 138 -30.52 -29.90 -54.09
C VAL A 138 -31.28 -31.23 -54.14
N ALA A 139 -31.80 -31.72 -53.01
CA ALA A 139 -32.58 -32.95 -52.96
C ALA A 139 -33.90 -32.85 -53.75
N GLN A 140 -34.60 -31.71 -53.70
CA GLN A 140 -35.79 -31.49 -54.52
C GLN A 140 -35.46 -31.47 -56.03
N GLN A 141 -34.31 -30.91 -56.41
CA GLN A 141 -33.89 -30.86 -57.81
C GLN A 141 -33.53 -32.26 -58.35
N GLN A 142 -32.91 -33.12 -57.53
CA GLN A 142 -32.63 -34.51 -57.91
C GLN A 142 -33.89 -35.37 -58.07
N GLN A 143 -34.92 -35.15 -57.24
CA GLN A 143 -36.15 -35.94 -57.32
C GLN A 143 -36.98 -35.63 -58.58
N GLN A 144 -36.86 -34.42 -59.13
CA GLN A 144 -37.44 -34.08 -60.44
C GLN A 144 -36.69 -34.69 -61.62
N GLN A 145 -35.38 -34.97 -61.48
CA GLN A 145 -34.59 -35.56 -62.55
C GLN A 145 -34.70 -37.10 -62.62
N GLN A 146 -35.14 -37.76 -61.54
CA GLN A 146 -35.23 -39.22 -61.48
C GLN A 146 -36.56 -39.81 -62.00
N GLN A 147 -37.55 -38.98 -62.39
CA GLN A 147 -38.72 -39.45 -63.16
C GLN A 147 -38.47 -39.59 -64.67
N GLN A 148 -37.25 -39.29 -65.16
CA GLN A 148 -36.90 -39.43 -66.59
C GLN A 148 -35.82 -40.47 -66.92
N ALA A 149 -35.27 -41.18 -65.94
CA ALA A 149 -34.20 -42.15 -66.21
C ALA A 149 -34.41 -43.44 -65.41
N GLY A 150 -35.44 -44.20 -65.79
CA GLY A 150 -35.50 -45.63 -65.50
C GLY A 150 -34.74 -46.41 -66.56
N GLY A 151 -33.61 -47.02 -66.17
CA GLY A 151 -32.99 -48.12 -66.91
C GLY A 151 -31.48 -47.99 -67.12
N GLY A 152 -30.70 -48.84 -66.46
CA GLY A 152 -29.31 -49.07 -66.82
C GLY A 152 -28.43 -49.59 -65.68
N VAL A 153 -28.41 -50.92 -65.52
CA VAL A 153 -27.49 -51.68 -64.64
C VAL A 153 -26.10 -51.75 -65.27
N GLY A 154 -25.04 -51.60 -64.49
CA GLY A 154 -23.65 -51.84 -64.91
C GLY A 154 -22.66 -51.83 -63.74
N VAL A 155 -21.95 -52.95 -63.57
CA VAL A 155 -21.20 -53.42 -62.39
C VAL A 155 -19.71 -53.01 -62.39
N SER A 156 -19.08 -53.12 -61.19
CA SER A 156 -17.62 -53.28 -60.88
C SER A 156 -16.78 -52.01 -60.65
N SER A 157 -15.77 -51.92 -59.79
CA SER A 157 -15.26 -52.71 -58.64
C SER A 157 -13.98 -52.01 -58.11
N GLY A 158 -13.67 -52.18 -56.81
CA GLY A 158 -12.36 -51.90 -56.19
C GLY A 158 -12.40 -50.68 -55.25
N GLY A 159 -12.21 -50.78 -53.92
CA GLY A 159 -11.29 -51.63 -53.16
C GLY A 159 -10.08 -50.77 -52.77
N ASP A 160 -10.14 -50.02 -51.67
CA ASP A 160 -9.61 -50.35 -50.33
C ASP A 160 -8.27 -49.64 -50.08
N SER A 161 -8.20 -48.78 -49.06
CA SER A 161 -7.17 -48.86 -48.01
C SER A 161 -7.19 -47.66 -47.07
N SER A 162 -7.03 -48.04 -45.83
CA SER A 162 -7.14 -47.36 -44.55
C SER A 162 -5.76 -46.93 -44.02
N GLY A 163 -5.74 -46.12 -42.94
CA GLY A 163 -4.55 -45.88 -42.11
C GLY A 163 -4.36 -44.39 -41.78
N VAL A 164 -4.86 -43.85 -40.66
CA VAL A 164 -4.37 -43.95 -39.27
C VAL A 164 -3.00 -43.31 -39.06
N GLY A 165 -2.92 -42.35 -38.12
CA GLY A 165 -1.69 -42.07 -37.36
C GLY A 165 -1.39 -40.58 -37.19
N GLY A 166 -1.78 -40.01 -36.05
CA GLY A 166 -1.15 -38.80 -35.55
C GLY A 166 0.18 -39.09 -34.87
N ASP A 167 1.04 -38.09 -34.74
CA ASP A 167 1.80 -37.87 -33.51
C ASP A 167 2.28 -36.41 -33.43
N ALA A 168 2.26 -35.90 -32.21
CA ALA A 168 2.64 -34.56 -31.83
C ALA A 168 4.10 -34.54 -31.36
N SER A 169 4.91 -33.60 -31.83
CA SER A 169 6.06 -33.15 -31.05
C SER A 169 6.50 -31.75 -31.46
N ALA A 170 6.09 -30.76 -30.66
CA ALA A 170 6.63 -29.41 -30.68
C ALA A 170 7.07 -29.07 -29.25
N GLY A 171 8.25 -29.55 -28.87
CA GLY A 171 8.97 -29.11 -27.67
C GLY A 171 9.97 -28.02 -28.04
N MET A 172 9.54 -26.76 -28.01
CA MET A 172 10.42 -25.59 -28.12
C MET A 172 10.58 -25.02 -26.70
N SER A 173 11.73 -25.31 -26.08
CA SER A 173 12.11 -24.76 -24.78
C SER A 173 12.86 -23.45 -24.99
N THR A 174 12.30 -22.34 -24.53
CA THR A 174 12.99 -21.05 -24.42
C THR A 174 12.71 -20.41 -23.06
N ASN A 175 13.82 -20.06 -22.39
CA ASN A 175 14.02 -19.16 -21.25
C ASN A 175 13.42 -19.52 -19.89
#